data_AF-A0A1H6LRW4-F1
#
_entry.id   AF-A0A1H6LRW4-F1
#
_cell.length_a   1.000
_cell.length_b   1.000
_cell.length_c   1.000
_cell.angle_alpha   90.00
_cell.angle_beta   90.00
_cell.angle_gamma   90.00
#
_symmetry.space_group_name_H-M   'P 1'
#
loop_
_entity.id
_entity.type
_entity.pdbx_description
1 polymer ?
#
loop_
_entity_poly.entity_id
_entity_poly.type
_entity_poly.pdbx_seq_one_letter_code
_entity_poly.pdbx_strand_id
1 'polypeptide(L)'
;DILVKEISTTTNTDQIDYKIDSLKKYISKDIYVFDNDYGIVDIFEREIDFNYVHQRIEISNSVDDFQLDFVKKNNQILLFIIKLNTWESKKRKLITKYFVKDSSLINEYIKNRNSFYKTDKRLEDLISEISLNQTFAINFGYAFTLTQTAKEIQSLIERKNYDEIFSFLKSYNIENQAFGTYGLSLMKKKKIKIPKEIKRIEKHIKKRNSDTLICAGCICGIVKKIF
;
A
#
# COMPACT_ATOMS: atom_id res chain seq x y z
N ASP A 1 14.21 -18.38 5.19
CA ASP A 1 13.08 -19.22 5.64
C ASP A 1 12.71 -19.05 7.11
N ILE A 2 13.66 -18.83 8.03
CA ILE A 2 13.36 -18.53 9.45
C ILE A 2 12.79 -17.11 9.64
N LEU A 3 13.43 -16.10 9.03
CA LEU A 3 13.01 -14.69 9.06
C LEU A 3 11.55 -14.46 8.59
N VAL A 4 11.18 -15.19 7.53
CA VAL A 4 9.87 -15.18 6.88
C VAL A 4 8.79 -15.75 7.81
N LYS A 5 9.13 -16.74 8.61
CA LYS A 5 8.23 -17.41 9.55
C LYS A 5 8.08 -16.62 10.86
N GLU A 6 9.14 -15.92 11.27
CA GLU A 6 9.17 -15.15 12.51
C GLU A 6 8.57 -13.74 12.38
N ILE A 7 8.63 -13.08 11.21
CA ILE A 7 8.05 -11.74 11.00
C ILE A 7 6.56 -11.82 10.59
N SER A 8 6.17 -12.88 9.87
CA SER A 8 4.80 -13.06 9.37
C SER A 8 3.73 -13.28 10.43
N THR A 9 4.13 -13.50 11.68
CA THR A 9 3.27 -13.83 12.83
C THR A 9 3.29 -12.75 13.92
N THR A 10 4.09 -11.69 13.78
CA THR A 10 4.30 -10.74 14.87
C THR A 10 3.34 -9.55 14.76
N THR A 11 2.43 -9.42 15.73
CA THR A 11 1.49 -8.30 15.88
C THR A 11 1.85 -7.39 17.06
N ASN A 12 3.03 -7.56 17.66
CA ASN A 12 3.45 -6.89 18.89
C ASN A 12 4.87 -6.33 18.73
N THR A 13 5.03 -5.03 19.01
CA THR A 13 6.26 -4.24 18.85
C THR A 13 7.44 -4.79 19.65
N ASP A 14 7.22 -5.30 20.86
CA ASP A 14 8.30 -5.75 21.77
C ASP A 14 9.02 -7.02 21.27
N GLN A 15 8.40 -7.82 20.41
CA GLN A 15 9.01 -9.04 19.85
C GLN A 15 9.88 -8.79 18.62
N ILE A 16 9.92 -7.55 18.12
CA ILE A 16 10.50 -7.24 16.80
C ILE A 16 11.85 -6.53 16.92
N ASP A 17 12.11 -5.80 18.01
CA ASP A 17 13.43 -5.24 18.31
C ASP A 17 14.53 -6.33 18.34
N TYR A 18 14.22 -7.52 18.87
CA TYR A 18 15.12 -8.69 18.82
C TYR A 18 15.29 -9.28 17.40
N LYS A 19 14.32 -9.05 16.51
CA LYS A 19 14.28 -9.63 15.15
C LYS A 19 14.88 -8.71 14.08
N ILE A 20 15.04 -7.40 14.32
CA ILE A 20 15.73 -6.48 13.41
C ILE A 20 17.18 -6.91 13.15
N ASP A 21 17.89 -7.45 14.16
CA ASP A 21 19.25 -7.97 13.99
C ASP A 21 19.35 -9.15 13.01
N SER A 22 18.25 -9.88 12.81
CA SER A 22 18.17 -10.94 11.80
C SER A 22 17.90 -10.39 10.39
N LEU A 23 17.15 -9.28 10.25
CA LEU A 23 16.96 -8.55 8.99
C LEU A 23 18.28 -7.95 8.47
N LYS A 24 19.12 -7.41 9.39
CA LYS A 24 20.47 -6.90 9.08
C LYS A 24 21.36 -7.91 8.33
N LYS A 25 21.11 -9.22 8.47
CA LYS A 25 21.88 -10.29 7.81
C LYS A 25 21.44 -10.56 6.36
N TYR A 26 20.20 -10.23 6.00
CA TYR A 26 19.65 -10.45 4.65
C TYR A 26 19.64 -9.20 3.79
N ILE A 27 19.71 -8.02 4.42
CA ILE A 27 19.97 -6.77 3.74
C ILE A 27 21.48 -6.69 3.59
N SER A 28 21.94 -6.98 2.39
CA SER A 28 23.36 -6.97 2.08
C SER A 28 23.96 -5.58 2.38
N LYS A 29 25.17 -5.55 2.96
CA LYS A 29 25.81 -4.32 3.45
C LYS A 29 26.14 -3.31 2.34
N ASP A 30 26.11 -3.73 1.08
CA ASP A 30 26.20 -2.86 -0.11
C ASP A 30 24.91 -2.05 -0.36
N ILE A 31 23.78 -2.50 0.20
CA ILE A 31 22.48 -1.82 0.11
C ILE A 31 22.39 -0.76 1.17
N TYR A 32 22.74 -1.13 2.41
CA TYR A 32 22.62 -0.25 3.55
C TYR A 32 23.33 -0.81 4.79
N VAL A 33 23.86 0.07 5.63
CA VAL A 33 24.42 -0.26 6.93
C VAL A 33 23.46 0.26 7.99
N PHE A 34 22.76 -0.64 8.67
CA PHE A 34 21.98 -0.27 9.83
C PHE A 34 22.93 0.26 10.92
N ASP A 35 22.87 1.56 11.23
CA ASP A 35 23.24 2.07 12.55
C ASP A 35 22.39 1.47 13.68
N ASN A 36 22.66 1.86 14.92
CA ASN A 36 22.02 1.28 16.10
C ASN A 36 20.69 1.97 16.49
N ASP A 37 20.23 2.98 15.75
CA ASP A 37 19.17 3.89 16.16
C ASP A 37 17.86 3.74 15.35
N TYR A 38 17.56 2.55 14.80
CA TYR A 38 16.27 2.30 14.13
C TYR A 38 15.19 1.93 15.13
N GLY A 39 14.03 2.56 14.98
CA GLY A 39 12.78 2.17 15.61
C GLY A 39 11.77 1.70 14.57
N ILE A 40 10.92 0.76 14.97
CA ILE A 40 9.72 0.42 14.21
C ILE A 40 8.70 1.51 14.45
N VAL A 41 8.24 2.11 13.35
CA VAL A 41 7.24 3.18 13.39
C VAL A 41 5.83 2.60 13.36
N ASP A 42 5.60 1.63 12.47
CA ASP A 42 4.27 1.06 12.28
C ASP A 42 4.34 -0.35 11.70
N ILE A 43 3.33 -1.16 12.02
CA ILE A 43 3.12 -2.49 11.47
C ILE A 43 1.62 -2.69 11.27
N PHE A 44 1.26 -3.02 10.03
CA PHE A 44 -0.11 -3.41 9.76
C PHE A 44 -0.19 -4.50 8.69
N GLU A 45 -1.33 -5.18 8.70
CA GLU A 45 -1.66 -6.25 7.79
C GLU A 45 -3.07 -6.06 7.27
N ARG A 46 -3.29 -6.34 5.98
CA ARG A 46 -4.58 -6.13 5.32
C ARG A 46 -4.81 -7.10 4.17
N GLU A 47 -6.04 -7.55 4.01
CA GLU A 47 -6.44 -8.27 2.79
C GLU A 47 -6.36 -7.33 1.58
N ILE A 48 -5.73 -7.77 0.49
CA ILE A 48 -5.59 -6.97 -0.74
C ILE A 48 -6.44 -7.45 -1.89
N ASP A 49 -6.72 -8.76 -2.01
CA ASP A 49 -7.68 -9.36 -2.96
C ASP A 49 -7.55 -10.89 -2.90
N PHE A 50 -8.65 -11.63 -3.14
CA PHE A 50 -8.63 -13.09 -3.36
C PHE A 50 -7.89 -13.90 -2.27
N ASN A 51 -8.05 -13.53 -1.00
CA ASN A 51 -7.36 -14.13 0.15
C ASN A 51 -5.83 -13.90 0.16
N TYR A 52 -5.32 -12.99 -0.66
CA TYR A 52 -3.97 -12.47 -0.54
C TYR A 52 -3.95 -11.31 0.45
N VAL A 53 -2.85 -11.23 1.18
CA VAL A 53 -2.64 -10.28 2.26
C VAL A 53 -1.39 -9.46 1.98
N HIS A 54 -1.46 -8.17 2.29
CA HIS A 54 -0.32 -7.28 2.34
C HIS A 54 0.01 -6.98 3.80
N GLN A 55 1.25 -7.25 4.21
CA GLN A 55 1.80 -6.78 5.47
C GLN A 55 2.86 -5.71 5.17
N ARG A 56 2.78 -4.58 5.88
CA ARG A 56 3.78 -3.52 5.84
C ARG A 56 4.43 -3.38 7.21
N ILE A 57 5.73 -3.15 7.20
CA ILE A 57 6.51 -2.73 8.36
C ILE A 57 7.24 -1.46 7.97
N GLU A 58 7.00 -0.39 8.72
CA GLU A 58 7.70 0.89 8.58
C GLU A 58 8.72 0.99 9.70
N ILE A 59 9.95 1.29 9.30
CA ILE A 59 11.10 1.40 10.19
C ILE A 59 11.74 2.74 9.86
N SER A 60 12.09 3.54 10.86
CA SER A 60 12.82 4.78 10.63
C SER A 60 13.90 4.97 11.68
N ASN A 61 14.92 5.75 11.32
CA ASN A 61 15.82 6.37 12.30
C ASN A 61 15.83 7.89 12.07
N SER A 62 16.80 8.58 12.66
CA SER A 62 16.93 10.03 12.54
C SER A 62 17.23 10.54 11.13
N VAL A 63 17.65 9.66 10.20
CA VAL A 63 18.14 10.04 8.87
C VAL A 63 17.38 9.36 7.74
N ASP A 64 16.90 8.14 7.91
CA ASP A 64 16.47 7.28 6.81
C ASP A 64 15.14 6.57 7.13
N ASP A 65 14.31 6.43 6.10
CA ASP A 65 13.04 5.71 6.17
C ASP A 65 13.13 4.39 5.41
N PHE A 66 12.71 3.33 6.08
CA PHE A 66 12.64 1.96 5.58
C PHE A 66 11.20 1.48 5.56
N GLN A 67 10.86 0.82 4.47
CA GLN A 67 9.59 0.14 4.32
C GLN A 67 9.83 -1.27 3.81
N LEU A 68 9.22 -2.23 4.49
CA LEU A 68 9.18 -3.62 4.10
C LEU A 68 7.74 -3.98 3.75
N ASP A 69 7.50 -4.41 2.52
CA ASP A 69 6.18 -4.89 2.08
C ASP A 69 6.25 -6.39 1.78
N PHE A 70 5.25 -7.13 2.26
CA PHE A 70 5.10 -8.56 2.03
C PHE A 70 3.75 -8.86 1.41
N VAL A 71 3.74 -9.61 0.31
CA VAL A 71 2.52 -10.25 -0.21
C VAL A 71 2.49 -11.69 0.27
N LYS A 72 1.40 -12.06 0.93
CA LYS A 72 1.22 -13.35 1.58
C LYS A 72 -0.04 -14.05 1.10
N LYS A 73 -0.03 -15.39 1.16
CA LYS A 73 -1.22 -16.25 1.03
C LYS A 73 -1.06 -17.40 2.00
N ASN A 74 -2.07 -17.69 2.83
CA ASN A 74 -2.01 -18.77 3.82
C ASN A 74 -0.75 -18.72 4.71
N ASN A 75 -0.37 -17.53 5.18
CA ASN A 75 0.85 -17.25 5.96
C ASN A 75 2.19 -17.53 5.27
N GLN A 76 2.20 -17.91 4.00
CA GLN A 76 3.41 -17.99 3.19
C GLN A 76 3.70 -16.64 2.53
N ILE A 77 4.92 -16.13 2.68
CA ILE A 77 5.39 -14.94 1.96
C ILE A 77 5.73 -15.35 0.52
N LEU A 78 5.11 -14.67 -0.44
CA LEU A 78 5.24 -14.93 -1.87
C LEU A 78 6.12 -13.88 -2.56
N LEU A 79 5.99 -12.63 -2.13
CA LEU A 79 6.77 -11.49 -2.60
C LEU A 79 7.21 -10.68 -1.38
N PHE A 80 8.47 -10.28 -1.37
CA PHE A 80 9.07 -9.41 -0.38
C PHE A 80 9.70 -8.20 -1.07
N ILE A 81 9.40 -7.00 -0.61
CA ILE A 81 9.89 -5.75 -1.18
C ILE A 81 10.55 -4.94 -0.06
N ILE A 82 11.69 -4.36 -0.37
CA ILE A 82 12.43 -3.44 0.49
C ILE A 82 12.50 -2.12 -0.25
N LYS A 83 11.97 -1.08 0.39
CA LYS A 83 12.06 0.29 -0.09
C LYS A 83 12.77 1.13 0.94
N LEU A 84 13.89 1.70 0.52
CA LEU A 84 14.74 2.54 1.34
C LEU A 84 14.76 3.94 0.74
N ASN A 85 14.43 4.92 1.55
CA ASN A 85 14.53 6.33 1.23
C ASN A 85 15.64 6.95 2.10
N THR A 86 16.83 7.12 1.53
CA THR A 86 17.95 7.72 2.28
C THR A 86 18.05 9.22 2.11
N TRP A 87 18.48 9.89 3.19
CA TRP A 87 18.77 11.33 3.22
C TRP A 87 20.26 11.66 3.35
N GLU A 88 21.13 10.72 2.96
CA GLU A 88 22.57 10.96 2.97
C GLU A 88 22.96 12.18 2.10
N SER A 89 23.52 13.20 2.76
CA SER A 89 24.24 14.34 2.19
C SER A 89 23.75 14.83 0.80
N LYS A 90 22.61 15.52 0.78
CA LYS A 90 22.11 16.33 -0.37
C LYS A 90 21.64 15.56 -1.61
N LYS A 91 21.62 14.22 -1.62
CA LYS A 91 21.01 13.44 -2.71
C LYS A 91 20.10 12.34 -2.16
N ARG A 92 18.79 12.58 -2.26
CA ARG A 92 17.78 11.57 -1.98
C ARG A 92 17.98 10.37 -2.90
N LYS A 93 18.28 9.21 -2.34
CA LYS A 93 18.36 7.95 -3.10
C LYS A 93 17.21 7.05 -2.69
N LEU A 94 16.32 6.79 -3.64
CA LEU A 94 15.28 5.79 -3.48
C LEU A 94 15.82 4.45 -4.01
N ILE A 95 15.95 3.48 -3.12
CA ILE A 95 16.36 2.12 -3.47
C ILE A 95 15.16 1.21 -3.26
N THR A 96 14.73 0.54 -4.33
CA THR A 96 13.71 -0.52 -4.25
C THR A 96 14.35 -1.83 -4.68
N LYS A 97 14.33 -2.84 -3.81
CA LYS A 97 14.68 -4.22 -4.15
C LYS A 97 13.51 -5.13 -3.83
N TYR A 98 13.36 -6.21 -4.59
CA TYR A 98 12.30 -7.18 -4.36
C TYR A 98 12.80 -8.60 -4.57
N PHE A 99 12.12 -9.55 -3.93
CA PHE A 99 12.43 -10.97 -3.95
C PHE A 99 11.14 -11.76 -4.13
N VAL A 100 11.02 -12.46 -5.25
CA VAL A 100 9.92 -13.39 -5.50
C VAL A 100 10.28 -14.74 -4.90
N LYS A 101 9.49 -15.23 -3.94
CA LYS A 101 9.68 -16.53 -3.29
C LYS A 101 8.90 -17.64 -4.00
N ASP A 102 7.73 -17.31 -4.54
CA ASP A 102 6.91 -18.23 -5.33
C ASP A 102 6.35 -17.49 -6.54
N SER A 103 6.99 -17.68 -7.70
CA SER A 103 6.59 -17.01 -8.94
C SER A 103 5.26 -17.56 -9.49
N SER A 104 4.93 -18.82 -9.22
CA SER A 104 3.68 -19.43 -9.68
C SER A 104 2.47 -18.78 -9.01
N LEU A 105 2.48 -18.69 -7.67
CA LEU A 105 1.39 -18.08 -6.92
C LEU A 105 1.27 -16.56 -7.16
N ILE A 106 2.39 -15.85 -7.33
CA ILE A 106 2.35 -14.43 -7.69
C ILE A 106 1.78 -14.21 -9.09
N ASN A 107 2.16 -15.03 -10.07
CA ASN A 107 1.62 -14.93 -11.43
C ASN A 107 0.12 -15.31 -11.46
N GLU A 108 -0.30 -16.29 -10.67
CA GLU A 108 -1.71 -16.61 -10.48
C GLU A 108 -2.50 -15.41 -9.90
N TYR A 109 -1.95 -14.76 -8.87
CA TYR A 109 -2.56 -13.57 -8.28
C TYR A 109 -2.75 -12.45 -9.30
N ILE A 110 -1.69 -12.10 -10.03
CA ILE A 110 -1.71 -11.05 -11.04
C ILE A 110 -2.72 -11.40 -12.15
N LYS A 111 -2.75 -12.65 -12.63
CA LYS A 111 -3.70 -13.11 -13.65
C LYS A 111 -5.15 -13.02 -13.17
N ASN A 112 -5.43 -13.47 -11.95
CA ASN A 112 -6.77 -13.40 -11.37
C ASN A 112 -7.24 -11.95 -11.23
N ARG A 113 -6.34 -11.07 -10.80
CA ARG A 113 -6.63 -9.65 -10.67
C ARG A 113 -6.84 -8.97 -12.02
N ASN A 114 -5.99 -9.22 -13.00
CA ASN A 114 -6.14 -8.71 -14.36
C ASN A 114 -7.47 -9.14 -14.98
N SER A 115 -7.86 -10.40 -14.79
CA SER A 115 -9.17 -10.91 -15.25
C SER A 115 -10.34 -10.20 -14.57
N PHE A 116 -10.25 -9.96 -13.26
CA PHE A 116 -11.30 -9.32 -12.49
C PHE A 116 -11.41 -7.82 -12.74
N TYR A 117 -10.30 -7.07 -12.73
CA TYR A 117 -10.26 -5.61 -12.86
C TYR A 117 -10.16 -5.13 -14.32
N LYS A 118 -10.04 -6.07 -15.27
CA LYS A 118 -9.81 -5.80 -16.70
C LYS A 118 -8.62 -4.86 -16.89
N THR A 119 -7.46 -5.37 -16.47
CA THR A 119 -6.15 -4.73 -16.58
C THR A 119 -5.16 -5.71 -17.21
N ASP A 120 -3.99 -5.20 -17.56
CA ASP A 120 -2.85 -5.91 -18.15
C ASP A 120 -1.58 -5.76 -17.29
N LYS A 121 -1.77 -5.50 -15.99
CA LYS A 121 -0.69 -5.24 -15.03
C LYS A 121 0.26 -6.41 -14.90
N ARG A 122 1.52 -6.08 -14.67
CA ARG A 122 2.64 -7.01 -14.49
C ARG A 122 3.14 -6.99 -13.05
N LEU A 123 4.19 -7.77 -12.79
CA LEU A 123 4.83 -7.83 -11.48
C LEU A 123 5.37 -6.46 -11.05
N GLU A 124 5.87 -5.67 -11.98
CA GLU A 124 6.40 -4.33 -11.74
C GLU A 124 5.30 -3.37 -11.26
N ASP A 125 4.09 -3.49 -11.80
CA ASP A 125 2.92 -2.73 -11.34
C ASP A 125 2.51 -3.14 -9.93
N LEU A 126 2.53 -4.44 -9.62
CA LEU A 126 2.28 -4.93 -8.26
C LEU A 126 3.31 -4.34 -7.29
N ILE A 127 4.60 -4.42 -7.60
CA ILE A 127 5.68 -3.92 -6.75
C ILE A 127 5.55 -2.42 -6.55
N SER A 128 5.39 -1.65 -7.64
CA SER A 128 5.35 -0.19 -7.55
C SER A 128 4.12 0.30 -6.79
N GLU A 129 2.94 -0.26 -7.06
CA GLU A 129 1.70 0.18 -6.42
C GLU A 129 1.60 -0.28 -4.97
N ILE A 130 1.93 -1.54 -4.66
CA ILE A 130 1.81 -2.02 -3.28
C ILE A 130 2.77 -1.28 -2.35
N SER A 131 3.92 -0.85 -2.86
CA SER A 131 4.95 -0.10 -2.11
C SER A 131 4.67 1.40 -2.02
N LEU A 132 3.54 1.88 -2.53
CA LEU A 132 3.11 3.26 -2.30
C LEU A 132 2.80 3.44 -0.81
N ASN A 133 3.51 4.37 -0.17
CA ASN A 133 3.18 4.82 1.18
C ASN A 133 2.31 6.06 1.10
N GLN A 134 1.05 5.81 0.74
CA GLN A 134 0.05 6.85 0.65
C GLN A 134 -0.93 6.65 1.79
N THR A 135 -1.39 7.77 2.33
CA THR A 135 -2.45 7.82 3.33
C THR A 135 -3.74 8.31 2.66
N PHE A 136 -4.85 7.64 2.91
CA PHE A 136 -6.16 8.10 2.47
C PHE A 136 -6.68 9.22 3.37
N ALA A 137 -6.86 10.41 2.81
CA ALA A 137 -7.44 11.55 3.51
C ALA A 137 -8.17 12.45 2.51
N ILE A 138 -9.40 12.83 2.85
CA ILE A 138 -10.18 13.79 2.05
C ILE A 138 -9.88 15.22 2.48
N ASN A 139 -9.73 15.45 3.78
CA ASN A 139 -9.41 16.74 4.38
C ASN A 139 -8.20 16.61 5.31
N PHE A 140 -7.42 17.68 5.48
CA PHE A 140 -6.30 17.72 6.41
C PHE A 140 -6.29 19.02 7.25
N GLY A 141 -5.63 18.94 8.41
CA GLY A 141 -5.41 20.07 9.31
C GLY A 141 -6.67 20.60 9.99
N TYR A 142 -6.49 21.57 10.89
CA TYR A 142 -7.59 22.18 11.66
C TYR A 142 -8.62 22.91 10.79
N ALA A 143 -8.20 23.40 9.62
CA ALA A 143 -9.08 24.10 8.69
C ALA A 143 -9.95 23.14 7.84
N PHE A 144 -9.79 21.82 7.99
CA PHE A 144 -10.49 20.80 7.18
C PHE A 144 -10.39 21.05 5.66
N THR A 145 -9.23 21.52 5.22
CA THR A 145 -8.99 21.81 3.81
C THR A 145 -8.87 20.51 3.03
N LEU A 146 -9.47 20.45 1.84
CA LEU A 146 -9.32 19.30 0.94
C LEU A 146 -7.85 18.97 0.70
N THR A 147 -7.50 17.70 0.76
CA THR A 147 -6.18 17.20 0.35
C THR A 147 -5.97 17.39 -1.14
N GLN A 148 -4.71 17.39 -1.56
CA GLN A 148 -4.35 17.56 -2.96
C GLN A 148 -5.00 16.48 -3.84
N THR A 149 -4.96 15.21 -3.43
CA THR A 149 -5.61 14.10 -4.13
C THR A 149 -7.13 14.28 -4.21
N ALA A 150 -7.78 14.76 -3.14
CA ALA A 150 -9.22 15.03 -3.17
C ALA A 150 -9.59 16.16 -4.13
N LYS A 151 -8.77 17.22 -4.23
CA LYS A 151 -8.92 18.30 -5.21
C LYS A 151 -8.71 17.79 -6.64
N GLU A 152 -7.70 16.95 -6.86
CA GLU A 152 -7.43 16.34 -8.16
C GLU A 152 -8.61 15.50 -8.64
N ILE A 153 -9.21 14.68 -7.78
CA ILE A 153 -10.41 13.91 -8.11
C ILE A 153 -11.58 14.82 -8.49
N GLN A 154 -11.79 15.93 -7.77
CA GLN A 154 -12.82 16.90 -8.15
C GLN A 154 -12.55 17.49 -9.54
N SER A 155 -11.29 17.86 -9.82
CA SER A 155 -10.88 18.39 -11.12
C SER A 155 -11.06 17.37 -12.26
N LEU A 156 -10.74 16.10 -12.03
CA LEU A 156 -10.98 15.01 -13.00
C LEU A 156 -12.47 14.89 -13.34
N ILE A 157 -13.36 15.02 -12.35
CA ILE A 157 -14.81 14.99 -12.58
C ILE A 157 -15.26 16.18 -13.42
N GLU A 158 -14.77 17.38 -13.12
CA GLU A 158 -15.10 18.61 -13.86
C GLU A 158 -14.63 18.55 -15.32
N ARG A 159 -13.43 18.00 -15.54
CA ARG A 159 -12.83 17.77 -16.86
C ARG A 159 -13.41 16.54 -17.56
N LYS A 160 -14.35 15.82 -16.93
CA LYS A 160 -14.95 14.57 -17.42
C LYS A 160 -13.92 13.46 -17.70
N ASN A 161 -12.76 13.50 -17.06
CA ASN A 161 -11.72 12.49 -17.17
C ASN A 161 -11.99 11.36 -16.17
N TYR A 162 -13.04 10.58 -16.42
CA TYR A 162 -13.49 9.53 -15.51
C TYR A 162 -12.61 8.29 -15.55
N ASP A 163 -11.90 8.05 -16.66
CA ASP A 163 -11.02 6.88 -16.80
C ASP A 163 -9.88 6.93 -15.78
N GLU A 164 -9.36 8.12 -15.47
CA GLU A 164 -8.40 8.28 -14.37
C GLU A 164 -9.01 7.96 -13.00
N ILE A 165 -10.27 8.35 -12.75
CA ILE A 165 -10.95 7.97 -11.51
C ILE A 165 -11.12 6.44 -11.43
N PHE A 166 -11.38 5.81 -12.57
CA PHE A 166 -11.51 4.36 -12.66
C PHE A 166 -10.16 3.65 -12.49
N SER A 167 -9.04 4.27 -12.88
CA SER A 167 -7.70 3.70 -12.72
C SER A 167 -7.33 3.55 -11.23
N PHE A 168 -7.72 4.51 -10.38
CA PHE A 168 -7.56 4.42 -8.91
C PHE A 168 -8.20 3.15 -8.32
N LEU A 169 -9.41 2.80 -8.77
CA LEU A 169 -10.12 1.57 -8.32
C LEU A 169 -9.39 0.29 -8.74
N LYS A 170 -8.56 0.36 -9.79
CA LYS A 170 -7.81 -0.77 -10.34
C LYS A 170 -6.38 -0.85 -9.80
N SER A 171 -5.96 0.05 -8.90
CA SER A 171 -4.64 0.03 -8.24
C SER A 171 -4.51 -1.12 -7.24
N TYR A 172 -3.36 -1.76 -7.08
CA TYR A 172 -3.07 -2.70 -5.99
C TYR A 172 -3.03 -2.00 -4.62
N ASN A 173 -2.78 -0.70 -4.60
CA ASN A 173 -2.80 0.10 -3.37
C ASN A 173 -4.22 0.34 -2.88
N ILE A 174 -4.46 0.10 -1.58
CA ILE A 174 -5.79 0.19 -0.95
C ILE A 174 -6.23 1.63 -0.79
N GLU A 175 -5.33 2.55 -0.50
CA GLU A 175 -5.64 3.98 -0.39
C GLU A 175 -6.07 4.57 -1.74
N ASN A 176 -5.42 4.18 -2.83
CA ASN A 176 -5.87 4.51 -4.19
C ASN A 176 -7.28 3.97 -4.47
N GLN A 177 -7.58 2.73 -4.09
CA GLN A 177 -8.93 2.19 -4.21
C GLN A 177 -9.97 2.98 -3.39
N ALA A 178 -9.58 3.46 -2.21
CA ALA A 178 -10.41 4.33 -1.37
C ALA A 178 -10.67 5.69 -2.05
N PHE A 179 -9.64 6.31 -2.62
CA PHE A 179 -9.75 7.53 -3.42
C PHE A 179 -10.66 7.35 -4.65
N GLY A 180 -10.49 6.26 -5.40
CA GLY A 180 -11.38 5.92 -6.51
C GLY A 180 -12.84 5.78 -6.07
N THR A 181 -13.07 5.14 -4.92
CA THR A 181 -14.42 4.98 -4.34
C THR A 181 -15.02 6.32 -3.92
N TYR A 182 -14.22 7.22 -3.37
CA TYR A 182 -14.64 8.61 -3.09
C TYR A 182 -15.05 9.35 -4.38
N GLY A 183 -14.26 9.23 -5.45
CA GLY A 183 -14.59 9.78 -6.76
C GLY A 183 -15.92 9.28 -7.30
N LEU A 184 -16.20 7.98 -7.21
CA LEU A 184 -17.50 7.42 -7.58
C LEU A 184 -18.66 7.99 -6.74
N SER A 185 -18.43 8.24 -5.45
CA SER A 185 -19.43 8.89 -4.58
C SER A 185 -19.78 10.29 -5.09
N LEU A 186 -18.78 11.09 -5.49
CA LEU A 186 -19.01 12.42 -6.05
C LEU A 186 -19.73 12.36 -7.40
N MET A 187 -19.36 11.41 -8.26
CA MET A 187 -20.05 11.17 -9.54
C MET A 187 -21.53 10.82 -9.32
N LYS A 188 -21.84 9.96 -8.34
CA LYS A 188 -23.23 9.63 -7.97
C LYS A 188 -24.02 10.86 -7.52
N LYS A 189 -23.43 11.71 -6.67
CA LYS A 189 -24.05 12.97 -6.23
C LYS A 189 -24.37 13.89 -7.41
N LYS A 190 -23.49 13.94 -8.42
CA LYS A 190 -23.69 14.70 -9.67
C LYS A 190 -24.55 13.96 -10.71
N LYS A 191 -25.15 12.81 -10.37
CA LYS A 191 -25.96 11.96 -11.27
C LYS A 191 -25.21 11.52 -12.54
N ILE A 192 -23.88 11.43 -12.49
CA ILE A 192 -23.05 10.96 -13.60
C ILE A 192 -23.18 9.43 -13.70
N LYS A 193 -23.38 8.93 -14.92
CA LYS A 193 -23.52 7.49 -15.19
C LYS A 193 -22.20 6.77 -14.95
N ILE A 194 -22.21 5.78 -14.06
CA ILE A 194 -21.05 4.90 -13.79
C ILE A 194 -21.26 3.56 -14.53
N PRO A 195 -20.27 3.07 -15.30
CA PRO A 195 -20.35 1.77 -15.97
C PRO A 195 -20.61 0.61 -15.01
N LYS A 196 -21.30 -0.44 -15.48
CA LYS A 196 -21.64 -1.63 -14.67
C LYS A 196 -20.40 -2.32 -14.11
N GLU A 197 -19.34 -2.41 -14.90
CA GLU A 197 -18.07 -3.01 -14.50
C GLU A 197 -17.44 -2.27 -13.31
N ILE A 198 -17.40 -0.94 -13.38
CA ILE A 198 -16.86 -0.09 -12.31
C ILE A 198 -17.68 -0.24 -11.02
N LYS A 199 -19.01 -0.32 -11.12
CA LYS A 199 -19.87 -0.61 -9.96
C LYS A 199 -19.57 -1.98 -9.34
N ARG A 200 -19.27 -2.99 -10.16
CA ARG A 200 -18.88 -4.33 -9.68
C ARG A 200 -17.55 -4.27 -8.92
N ILE A 201 -16.57 -3.52 -9.44
CA ILE A 201 -15.29 -3.29 -8.77
C ILE A 201 -15.49 -2.55 -7.43
N GLU A 202 -16.26 -1.46 -7.41
CA GLU A 202 -16.58 -0.71 -6.18
C GLU A 202 -17.23 -1.61 -5.13
N LYS A 203 -18.20 -2.44 -5.55
CA LYS A 203 -18.88 -3.39 -4.65
C LYS A 203 -17.90 -4.40 -4.04
N HIS A 204 -16.96 -4.90 -4.83
CA HIS A 204 -15.93 -5.82 -4.35
C HIS A 204 -15.01 -5.17 -3.32
N ILE A 205 -14.49 -3.99 -3.61
CA ILE A 205 -13.64 -3.21 -2.70
C ILE A 205 -14.35 -2.96 -1.36
N LYS A 206 -15.60 -2.49 -1.42
CA LYS A 206 -16.42 -2.24 -0.23
C LYS A 206 -16.73 -3.51 0.56
N LYS A 207 -16.97 -4.63 -0.12
CA LYS A 207 -17.21 -5.93 0.55
C LYS A 207 -15.95 -6.43 1.25
N ARG A 208 -14.78 -6.29 0.62
CA ARG A 208 -13.49 -6.67 1.21
C ARG A 208 -13.18 -5.84 2.45
N ASN A 209 -13.51 -4.55 2.40
CA ASN A 209 -13.38 -3.61 3.53
C ASN A 209 -12.02 -3.71 4.24
N SER A 210 -10.96 -3.60 3.45
CA SER A 210 -9.59 -3.71 3.94
C SER A 210 -9.23 -2.59 4.90
N ASP A 211 -8.32 -2.91 5.81
CA ASP A 211 -7.66 -1.90 6.62
C ASP A 211 -6.91 -0.90 5.72
N THR A 212 -7.24 0.37 5.93
CA THR A 212 -6.75 1.49 5.14
C THR A 212 -5.98 2.43 6.06
N LEU A 213 -4.78 2.83 5.64
CA LEU A 213 -4.01 3.86 6.30
C LEU A 213 -4.67 5.21 6.02
N ILE A 214 -5.16 5.86 7.07
CA ILE A 214 -5.88 7.13 6.95
C ILE A 214 -5.23 8.26 7.72
N CYS A 215 -5.55 9.49 7.32
CA CYS A 215 -5.35 10.68 8.13
C CYS A 215 -6.69 11.39 8.32
N ALA A 216 -6.96 11.77 9.57
CA ALA A 216 -8.18 12.43 10.00
C ALA A 216 -7.83 13.72 10.74
N GLY A 217 -7.88 14.85 10.02
CA GLY A 217 -7.51 16.15 10.58
C GLY A 217 -6.00 16.25 10.83
N CYS A 218 -5.60 16.23 12.10
CA CYS A 218 -4.20 16.28 12.53
C CYS A 218 -3.63 14.92 12.97
N ILE A 219 -4.46 13.87 12.96
CA ILE A 219 -4.02 12.52 13.33
C ILE A 219 -3.80 11.73 12.04
N CYS A 220 -2.54 11.42 11.75
CA CYS A 220 -2.15 10.56 10.62
C CYS A 220 -1.64 9.21 11.15
N GLY A 221 -1.60 8.20 10.27
CA GLY A 221 -1.11 6.86 10.65
C GLY A 221 -2.18 5.96 11.27
N ILE A 222 -3.46 6.30 11.15
CA ILE A 222 -4.53 5.44 11.71
C ILE A 222 -4.84 4.34 10.69
N VAL A 223 -4.74 3.09 11.09
CA VAL A 223 -5.15 1.94 10.27
C VAL A 223 -6.56 1.53 10.67
N LYS A 224 -7.52 1.61 9.74
CA LYS A 224 -8.90 1.18 10.01
C LYS A 224 -9.69 0.80 8.75
N LYS A 225 -10.78 0.07 8.94
CA LYS A 225 -11.82 -0.17 7.94
C LYS A 225 -12.66 1.09 7.69
N ILE A 226 -12.98 1.38 6.43
CA ILE A 226 -13.63 2.63 6.02
C ILE A 226 -14.93 2.45 5.23
N PHE A 227 -15.37 1.21 4.99
CA PHE A 227 -16.61 0.88 4.27
C PHE A 227 -17.58 0.04 5.10
#